data_AF-A0A2A5GX36-F1
#
_entry.id   AF-A0A2A5GX36-F1
#
_cell.length_a   1.000
_cell.length_b   1.000
_cell.length_c   1.000
_cell.angle_alpha   90.00
_cell.angle_beta   90.00
_cell.angle_gamma   90.00
#
_symmetry.space_group_name_H-M   'P 1'
#
loop_
_entity.id
_entity.type
_entity.pdbx_description
1 polymer ?
#
loop_
_entity_poly.entity_id
_entity_poly.type
_entity_poly.pdbx_seq_one_letter_code
_entity_poly.pdbx_strand_id
1 'polypeptide(L)'
;MKKTALLLIFFGLIQITYGQTASTMELPYREIPDGYSDTYTAGTVAARMIDGLGFRYYWATDGLRAEDLSFKPNEEARTTEQTVDHILGLVRVIHNSVKQKPTINGTTYPELDFQGKRKETLKLIKEAADILRSSSETDFENYKIIFKNDKGQSEFPFWNQLNGPMADALWHIGQVVSFRRSSGNPFASGIDKPSVFTGKVRN
;
A
#
# COMPACT_ATOMS: atom_id res chain seq x y z
N MET A 1 -21.00 47.21 49.90
CA MET A 1 -20.54 47.38 48.51
C MET A 1 -19.21 46.68 48.32
N LYS A 2 -19.16 45.75 47.35
CA LYS A 2 -18.02 45.47 46.46
C LYS A 2 -16.68 45.15 47.15
N LYS A 3 -16.31 43.86 47.25
CA LYS A 3 -14.93 43.36 46.97
C LYS A 3 -14.66 41.88 47.31
N THR A 4 -15.64 41.07 47.70
CA THR A 4 -15.40 39.63 47.98
C THR A 4 -15.91 38.66 46.92
N ALA A 5 -16.47 39.15 45.81
CA ALA A 5 -16.95 38.33 44.70
C ALA A 5 -15.96 38.26 43.51
N LEU A 6 -14.67 38.48 43.75
CA LEU A 6 -13.66 38.57 42.68
C LEU A 6 -12.44 37.68 42.96
N LEU A 7 -12.67 36.46 43.44
CA LEU A 7 -11.58 35.46 43.56
C LEU A 7 -12.03 34.02 43.24
N LEU A 8 -13.10 33.87 42.46
CA LEU A 8 -13.63 32.57 42.02
C LEU A 8 -13.98 32.55 40.52
N ILE A 9 -13.39 33.44 39.73
CA ILE A 9 -13.54 33.48 38.25
C ILE A 9 -12.16 33.58 37.59
N PHE A 10 -11.20 32.77 38.06
CA PHE A 10 -9.93 32.57 37.37
C PHE A 10 -9.45 31.11 37.50
N PHE A 11 -10.38 30.17 37.43
CA PHE A 11 -10.08 28.73 37.44
C PHE A 11 -10.96 27.93 36.47
N GLY A 12 -11.41 28.57 35.39
CA GLY A 12 -12.13 27.91 34.32
C GLY A 12 -11.64 28.48 33.01
N LEU A 13 -10.54 27.92 32.48
CA LEU A 13 -10.11 27.92 31.06
C LEU A 13 -8.69 27.32 30.96
N ILE A 14 -8.47 26.14 31.55
CA ILE A 14 -7.49 25.22 30.97
C ILE A 14 -8.32 24.33 30.06
N GLN A 15 -8.53 24.80 28.83
CA GLN A 15 -8.94 23.93 27.74
C GLN A 15 -7.79 22.95 27.57
N ILE A 16 -7.94 21.74 28.11
CA ILE A 16 -7.10 20.61 27.75
C ILE A 16 -7.40 20.39 26.28
N THR A 17 -6.56 20.95 25.41
CA THR A 17 -6.44 20.50 24.04
C THR A 17 -5.95 19.07 24.14
N TYR A 18 -6.88 18.12 24.22
CA TYR A 18 -6.64 16.78 23.74
C TYR A 18 -6.35 16.94 22.25
N GLY A 19 -5.08 17.18 21.93
CA GLY A 19 -4.58 16.82 20.61
C GLY A 19 -5.02 15.40 20.41
N GLN A 20 -5.88 15.16 19.42
CA GLN A 20 -6.08 13.82 18.89
C GLN A 20 -4.69 13.35 18.50
N THR A 21 -4.03 12.59 19.37
CA THR A 21 -2.99 11.67 18.94
C THR A 21 -3.73 10.77 17.97
N ALA A 22 -3.59 11.07 16.68
CA ALA A 22 -3.97 10.13 15.64
C ALA A 22 -3.34 8.81 16.07
N SER A 23 -4.19 7.83 16.39
CA SER A 23 -3.76 6.46 16.54
C SER A 23 -2.95 6.17 15.27
N THR A 24 -1.63 6.08 15.40
CA THR A 24 -0.78 5.63 14.31
C THR A 24 -1.14 4.18 14.12
N MET A 25 -2.18 3.91 13.32
CA MET A 25 -2.49 2.58 12.85
C MET A 25 -1.22 2.09 12.16
N GLU A 26 -0.55 1.14 12.79
CA GLU A 26 0.67 0.57 12.24
C GLU A 26 0.29 -0.11 10.91
N LEU A 27 0.77 0.46 9.81
CA LEU A 27 0.51 -0.11 8.49
C LEU A 27 1.36 -1.37 8.31
N PRO A 28 0.85 -2.41 7.64
CA PRO A 28 1.65 -3.60 7.40
C PRO A 28 2.83 -3.26 6.49
N TYR A 29 3.84 -4.13 6.51
CA TYR A 29 5.02 -4.06 5.64
C TYR A 29 6.08 -3.00 5.94
N ARG A 30 6.06 -2.40 7.14
CA ARG A 30 7.30 -1.78 7.67
C ARG A 30 8.45 -2.82 7.64
N GLU A 31 8.11 -4.05 7.98
CA GLU A 31 8.91 -5.25 7.73
C GLU A 31 8.08 -6.32 7.04
N ILE A 32 8.73 -7.19 6.29
CA ILE A 32 8.07 -8.41 5.81
C ILE A 32 7.74 -9.27 7.04
N PRO A 33 6.51 -9.84 7.14
CA PRO A 33 6.14 -10.72 8.24
C PRO A 33 7.17 -11.83 8.46
N ASP A 34 7.47 -12.09 9.73
CA ASP A 34 8.35 -13.20 10.13
C ASP A 34 7.69 -14.55 9.88
N GLY A 35 8.53 -15.59 9.78
CA GLY A 35 8.09 -16.94 9.46
C GLY A 35 8.04 -17.17 7.95
N TYR A 36 9.15 -17.68 7.41
CA TYR A 36 9.12 -18.29 6.09
C TYR A 36 8.46 -19.66 6.22
N SER A 37 7.74 -20.09 5.19
CA SER A 37 7.40 -21.50 5.10
C SER A 37 8.70 -22.29 4.90
N ASP A 38 8.91 -23.32 5.71
CA ASP A 38 10.00 -24.28 5.50
C ASP A 38 9.81 -25.10 4.21
N THR A 39 8.59 -25.04 3.63
CA THR A 39 8.23 -25.71 2.37
C THR A 39 7.93 -24.71 1.26
N TYR A 40 8.56 -24.91 0.11
CA TYR A 40 8.26 -24.17 -1.11
C TYR A 40 7.04 -24.80 -1.81
N THR A 41 5.97 -24.01 -1.95
CA THR A 41 4.76 -24.33 -2.74
C THR A 41 4.47 -23.16 -3.68
N ALA A 42 3.56 -23.32 -4.65
CA ALA A 42 3.16 -22.19 -5.49
C ALA A 42 2.61 -21.03 -4.63
N GLY A 43 1.82 -21.37 -3.60
CA GLY A 43 1.27 -20.48 -2.58
C GLY A 43 2.33 -19.67 -1.83
N THR A 44 3.32 -20.35 -1.24
CA THR A 44 4.32 -19.70 -0.39
C THR A 44 5.29 -18.83 -1.20
N VAL A 45 5.63 -19.25 -2.43
CA VAL A 45 6.45 -18.45 -3.34
C VAL A 45 5.70 -17.20 -3.82
N ALA A 46 4.45 -17.35 -4.25
CA ALA A 46 3.63 -16.22 -4.70
C ALA A 46 3.37 -15.22 -3.56
N ALA A 47 3.04 -15.73 -2.35
CA ALA A 47 2.88 -14.90 -1.16
C ALA A 47 4.16 -14.10 -0.86
N ARG A 48 5.34 -14.73 -0.93
CA ARG A 48 6.61 -14.05 -0.66
C ARG A 48 6.93 -12.96 -1.71
N MET A 49 6.55 -13.18 -2.97
CA MET A 49 6.68 -12.17 -4.02
C MET A 49 5.81 -10.94 -3.72
N ILE A 50 4.55 -11.15 -3.30
CA ILE A 50 3.64 -10.07 -2.89
C ILE A 50 4.13 -9.37 -1.62
N ASP A 51 4.65 -10.11 -0.64
CA ASP A 51 5.23 -9.51 0.57
C ASP A 51 6.41 -8.58 0.23
N GLY A 52 7.25 -8.98 -0.73
CA GLY A 52 8.34 -8.16 -1.25
C GLY A 52 7.86 -6.89 -1.97
N LEU A 53 6.72 -6.95 -2.66
CA LEU A 53 6.03 -5.81 -3.26
C LEU A 53 5.50 -4.88 -2.16
N GLY A 54 4.81 -5.41 -1.16
CA GLY A 54 4.30 -4.67 0.00
C GLY A 54 5.38 -3.89 0.73
N PHE A 55 6.50 -4.54 1.03
CA PHE A 55 7.64 -3.92 1.68
C PHE A 55 8.22 -2.77 0.85
N ARG A 56 8.40 -2.97 -0.45
CA ARG A 56 8.91 -1.92 -1.35
C ARG A 56 7.93 -0.75 -1.45
N TYR A 57 6.63 -1.03 -1.56
CA TYR A 57 5.61 0.00 -1.61
C TYR A 57 5.52 0.81 -0.31
N TYR A 58 5.54 0.14 0.84
CA TYR A 58 5.54 0.78 2.16
C TYR A 58 6.60 1.86 2.22
N TRP A 59 7.84 1.49 1.90
CA TRP A 59 9.00 2.35 2.00
C TRP A 59 9.10 3.37 0.87
N ALA A 60 8.67 3.03 -0.35
CA ALA A 60 8.61 3.99 -1.44
C ALA A 60 7.65 5.16 -1.14
N THR A 61 6.53 4.86 -0.48
CA THR A 61 5.47 5.83 -0.16
C THR A 61 5.58 6.48 1.22
N ASP A 62 6.45 5.97 2.08
CA ASP A 62 6.65 6.52 3.42
C ASP A 62 7.25 7.92 3.35
N GLY A 63 6.59 8.86 4.02
CA GLY A 63 7.02 10.25 4.12
C GLY A 63 6.90 11.07 2.83
N LEU A 64 6.13 10.64 1.83
CA LEU A 64 5.85 11.48 0.66
C LEU A 64 5.04 12.72 1.05
N ARG A 65 5.49 13.88 0.57
CA ARG A 65 4.91 15.20 0.78
C ARG A 65 4.09 15.62 -0.43
N ALA A 66 3.28 16.67 -0.30
CA ALA A 66 2.47 17.19 -1.41
C ALA A 66 3.31 17.52 -2.67
N GLU A 67 4.51 18.09 -2.48
CA GLU A 67 5.44 18.36 -3.58
C GLU A 67 5.93 17.08 -4.28
N ASP A 68 6.21 16.02 -3.52
CA ASP A 68 6.63 14.72 -4.07
C ASP A 68 5.49 14.05 -4.86
N LEU A 69 4.25 14.16 -4.35
CA LEU A 69 3.04 13.63 -4.99
C LEU A 69 2.73 14.34 -6.32
N SER A 70 2.95 15.65 -6.37
CA SER A 70 2.75 16.48 -7.57
C SER A 70 3.86 16.36 -8.61
N PHE A 71 5.03 15.82 -8.23
CA PHE A 71 6.19 15.72 -9.11
C PHE A 71 5.93 14.80 -10.31
N LYS A 72 6.38 15.22 -11.50
CA LYS A 72 6.56 14.38 -12.68
C LYS A 72 7.86 14.77 -13.41
N PRO A 73 8.61 13.83 -14.00
CA PRO A 73 9.92 14.10 -14.60
C PRO A 73 9.85 14.87 -15.93
N ASN A 74 8.72 14.80 -16.64
CA ASN A 74 8.47 15.53 -17.88
C ASN A 74 6.95 15.65 -18.12
N GLU A 75 6.54 16.29 -19.21
CA GLU A 75 5.12 16.54 -19.50
C GLU A 75 4.30 15.27 -19.76
N GLU A 76 4.91 14.25 -20.36
CA GLU A 76 4.26 12.99 -20.77
C GLU A 76 4.13 11.98 -19.61
N ALA A 77 4.95 12.12 -18.57
CA ALA A 77 4.96 11.21 -17.44
C ALA A 77 3.76 11.43 -16.50
N ARG A 78 3.35 10.35 -15.83
CA ARG A 78 2.44 10.41 -14.69
C ARG A 78 3.10 11.16 -13.54
N THR A 79 2.30 11.86 -12.74
CA THR A 79 2.75 12.31 -11.41
C THR A 79 2.97 11.13 -10.48
N THR A 80 3.68 11.35 -9.37
CA THR A 80 3.80 10.33 -8.31
C THR A 80 2.43 9.91 -7.80
N GLU A 81 1.49 10.84 -7.58
CA GLU A 81 0.11 10.55 -7.16
C GLU A 81 -0.61 9.64 -8.17
N GLN A 82 -0.55 9.97 -9.46
CA GLN A 82 -1.15 9.16 -10.53
C GLN A 82 -0.50 7.77 -10.64
N THR A 83 0.79 7.68 -10.33
CA THR A 83 1.51 6.40 -10.29
C THR A 83 1.04 5.56 -9.10
N VAL A 84 0.81 6.17 -7.93
CA VAL A 84 0.22 5.51 -6.76
C VAL A 84 -1.20 5.01 -7.05
N ASP A 85 -2.02 5.82 -7.73
CA ASP A 85 -3.36 5.41 -8.17
C ASP A 85 -3.32 4.18 -9.07
N HIS A 86 -2.38 4.17 -10.02
CA HIS A 86 -2.19 3.05 -10.91
C HIS A 86 -1.77 1.77 -10.16
N ILE A 87 -0.81 1.88 -9.23
CA ILE A 87 -0.40 0.75 -8.37
C ILE A 87 -1.57 0.21 -7.56
N LEU A 88 -2.40 1.07 -6.96
CA LEU A 88 -3.60 0.65 -6.22
C LEU A 88 -4.57 -0.12 -7.13
N GLY A 89 -4.76 0.32 -8.37
CA GLY A 89 -5.53 -0.40 -9.39
C GLY A 89 -4.99 -1.81 -9.65
N LEU A 90 -3.68 -1.96 -9.86
CA LEU A 90 -3.02 -3.25 -10.07
C LEU A 90 -3.15 -4.17 -8.85
N VAL A 91 -2.97 -3.61 -7.64
CA VAL A 91 -3.12 -4.35 -6.37
C VAL A 91 -4.56 -4.83 -6.17
N ARG A 92 -5.57 -4.04 -6.55
CA ARG A 92 -6.97 -4.47 -6.55
C ARG A 92 -7.21 -5.64 -7.50
N VAL A 93 -6.55 -5.69 -8.67
CA VAL A 93 -6.62 -6.85 -9.58
C VAL A 93 -6.03 -8.10 -8.93
N ILE A 94 -4.88 -7.98 -8.27
CA ILE A 94 -4.24 -9.09 -7.53
C ILE A 94 -5.17 -9.60 -6.43
N HIS A 95 -5.69 -8.70 -5.60
CA HIS A 95 -6.60 -9.04 -4.50
C HIS A 95 -7.90 -9.68 -4.99
N ASN A 96 -8.53 -9.09 -6.01
CA ASN A 96 -9.77 -9.61 -6.57
C ASN A 96 -9.61 -11.05 -7.08
N SER A 97 -8.49 -11.37 -7.73
CA SER A 97 -8.19 -12.72 -8.22
C SER A 97 -8.14 -13.75 -7.08
N VAL A 98 -7.42 -13.48 -5.99
CA VAL A 98 -7.37 -14.39 -4.83
C VAL A 98 -8.67 -14.40 -4.01
N LYS A 99 -9.50 -13.35 -4.14
CA LYS A 99 -10.88 -13.32 -3.62
C LYS A 99 -11.91 -13.93 -4.58
N GLN A 100 -11.49 -14.41 -5.75
CA GLN A 100 -12.37 -14.97 -6.79
C GLN A 100 -13.46 -13.98 -7.23
N LYS A 101 -13.11 -12.70 -7.31
CA LYS A 101 -14.00 -11.61 -7.70
C LYS A 101 -13.60 -11.04 -9.06
N PRO A 102 -14.56 -10.64 -9.89
CA PRO A 102 -14.26 -9.90 -11.10
C PRO A 102 -13.76 -8.48 -10.79
N THR A 103 -12.78 -8.03 -11.55
CA THR A 103 -12.44 -6.61 -11.68
C THR A 103 -13.36 -6.00 -12.73
N ILE A 104 -14.29 -5.16 -12.29
CA ILE A 104 -15.26 -4.52 -13.17
C ILE A 104 -14.66 -3.22 -13.71
N ASN A 105 -14.48 -3.12 -15.02
CA ASN A 105 -13.99 -1.91 -15.66
C ASN A 105 -15.02 -0.78 -15.50
N GLY A 106 -14.54 0.42 -15.17
CA GLY A 106 -15.41 1.56 -14.88
C GLY A 106 -15.98 1.57 -13.46
N THR A 107 -15.58 0.62 -12.58
CA THR A 107 -15.89 0.72 -11.15
C THR A 107 -15.38 2.04 -10.60
N THR A 108 -16.31 2.84 -10.09
CA THR A 108 -15.96 4.04 -9.33
C THR A 108 -15.68 3.60 -7.90
N TYR A 109 -14.43 3.77 -7.48
CA TYR A 109 -14.06 3.59 -6.08
C TYR A 109 -14.30 4.89 -5.33
N PRO A 110 -14.56 4.84 -4.02
CA PRO A 110 -14.58 6.04 -3.20
C PRO A 110 -13.30 6.85 -3.41
N GLU A 111 -13.43 8.17 -3.48
CA GLU A 111 -12.27 9.05 -3.50
C GLU A 111 -11.54 8.94 -2.17
N LEU A 112 -10.24 8.65 -2.25
CA LEU A 112 -9.36 8.54 -1.09
C LEU A 112 -8.30 9.62 -1.22
N ASP A 113 -7.92 10.19 -0.08
CA ASP A 113 -6.68 10.95 -0.02
C ASP A 113 -5.46 10.00 -0.12
N PHE A 114 -4.27 10.58 -0.25
CA PHE A 114 -3.03 9.81 -0.36
C PHE A 114 -2.84 8.80 0.79
N GLN A 115 -3.16 9.18 2.03
CA GLN A 115 -3.02 8.29 3.19
C GLN A 115 -4.01 7.12 3.13
N GLY A 116 -5.25 7.36 2.68
CA GLY A 116 -6.25 6.34 2.41
C GLY A 116 -5.79 5.37 1.32
N LYS A 117 -5.29 5.88 0.19
CA LYS A 117 -4.73 5.05 -0.90
C LYS A 117 -3.58 4.18 -0.43
N ARG A 118 -2.64 4.77 0.33
CA ARG A 118 -1.49 4.06 0.89
C ARG A 118 -1.93 2.93 1.81
N LYS A 119 -2.84 3.23 2.74
CA LYS A 119 -3.39 2.26 3.69
C LYS A 119 -4.13 1.12 2.99
N GLU A 120 -5.00 1.45 2.04
CA GLU A 120 -5.76 0.44 1.29
C GLU A 120 -4.81 -0.47 0.50
N THR A 121 -3.85 0.10 -0.22
CA THR A 121 -2.88 -0.67 -1.02
C THR A 121 -2.15 -1.69 -0.14
N LEU A 122 -1.59 -1.25 0.99
CA LEU A 122 -0.85 -2.11 1.91
C LEU A 122 -1.73 -3.20 2.54
N LYS A 123 -2.99 -2.87 2.88
CA LYS A 123 -3.96 -3.83 3.41
C LYS A 123 -4.30 -4.91 2.38
N LEU A 124 -4.60 -4.53 1.15
CA LEU A 124 -4.95 -5.47 0.07
C LEU A 124 -3.80 -6.41 -0.26
N ILE A 125 -2.56 -5.90 -0.30
CA ILE A 125 -1.34 -6.71 -0.46
C ILE A 125 -1.25 -7.74 0.68
N LYS A 126 -1.46 -7.32 1.93
CA LYS A 126 -1.36 -8.20 3.11
C LYS A 126 -2.38 -9.32 3.04
N GLU A 127 -3.64 -8.98 2.79
CA GLU A 127 -4.71 -9.96 2.65
C GLU A 127 -4.44 -10.94 1.51
N ALA A 128 -3.94 -10.45 0.37
CA ALA A 128 -3.64 -11.32 -0.77
C ALA A 128 -2.48 -12.30 -0.48
N ALA A 129 -1.40 -11.81 0.14
CA ALA A 129 -0.28 -12.65 0.56
C ALA A 129 -0.71 -13.69 1.60
N ASP A 130 -1.58 -13.32 2.55
CA ASP A 130 -2.11 -14.24 3.55
C ASP A 130 -2.94 -15.37 2.95
N ILE A 131 -3.82 -15.04 2.00
CA ILE A 131 -4.60 -16.04 1.28
C ILE A 131 -3.67 -17.01 0.55
N LEU A 132 -2.77 -16.50 -0.28
CA LEU A 132 -1.84 -17.33 -1.07
C LEU A 132 -0.97 -18.24 -0.21
N ARG A 133 -0.52 -17.76 0.95
CA ARG A 133 0.31 -18.54 1.87
C ARG A 133 -0.45 -19.74 2.45
N SER A 134 -1.77 -19.64 2.57
CA SER A 134 -2.65 -20.71 3.04
C SER A 134 -3.25 -21.56 1.91
N SER A 135 -3.00 -21.21 0.65
CA SER A 135 -3.58 -21.88 -0.51
C SER A 135 -2.93 -23.22 -0.82
N SER A 136 -3.76 -24.16 -1.24
CA SER A 136 -3.36 -25.40 -1.90
C SER A 136 -3.08 -25.18 -3.38
N GLU A 137 -2.42 -26.13 -4.03
CA GLU A 137 -2.16 -26.08 -5.48
C GLU A 137 -3.47 -26.04 -6.30
N THR A 138 -4.52 -26.73 -5.84
CA THR A 138 -5.84 -26.73 -6.50
C THR A 138 -6.57 -25.39 -6.42
N ASP A 139 -6.27 -24.55 -5.43
CA ASP A 139 -6.90 -23.23 -5.31
C ASP A 139 -6.51 -22.29 -6.45
N PHE A 140 -5.30 -22.47 -7.02
CA PHE A 140 -4.80 -21.64 -8.12
C PHE A 140 -5.62 -21.75 -9.40
N GLU A 141 -6.37 -22.84 -9.59
CA GLU A 141 -7.31 -22.99 -10.70
C GLU A 141 -8.48 -21.99 -10.59
N ASN A 142 -8.81 -21.58 -9.36
CA ASN A 142 -9.91 -20.67 -9.06
C ASN A 142 -9.45 -19.21 -8.96
N TYR A 143 -8.16 -18.94 -8.77
CA TYR A 143 -7.61 -17.57 -8.71
C TYR A 143 -7.42 -16.92 -10.08
N LYS A 144 -8.41 -17.09 -10.96
CA LYS A 144 -8.43 -16.46 -12.27
C LYS A 144 -8.43 -14.94 -12.15
N ILE A 145 -7.78 -14.28 -13.11
CA ILE A 145 -7.96 -12.86 -13.33
C ILE A 145 -9.21 -12.71 -14.20
N ILE A 146 -10.24 -12.07 -13.65
CA ILE A 146 -11.51 -11.89 -14.34
C ILE A 146 -11.70 -10.40 -14.57
N PHE A 147 -11.76 -9.97 -15.82
CA PHE A 147 -12.17 -8.61 -16.19
C PHE A 147 -13.58 -8.63 -16.74
N LYS A 148 -14.42 -7.71 -16.27
CA LYS A 148 -15.81 -7.59 -16.71
C LYS A 148 -16.13 -6.17 -17.15
N ASN A 149 -16.85 -6.03 -18.26
CA ASN A 149 -17.36 -4.77 -18.77
C ASN A 149 -18.73 -4.99 -19.44
N ASP A 150 -19.34 -3.92 -19.96
CA ASP A 150 -20.65 -3.98 -20.61
C ASP A 150 -20.69 -4.90 -21.85
N LYS A 151 -19.53 -5.17 -22.46
CA LYS A 151 -19.38 -6.00 -23.66
C LYS A 151 -19.09 -7.47 -23.36
N GLY A 152 -18.82 -7.82 -22.10
CA GLY A 152 -18.58 -9.20 -21.69
C GLY A 152 -17.52 -9.39 -20.60
N GLN A 153 -17.02 -10.62 -20.52
CA GLN A 153 -16.04 -11.07 -19.53
C GLN A 153 -14.84 -11.72 -20.21
N SER A 154 -13.64 -11.42 -19.74
CA SER A 154 -12.42 -12.13 -20.09
C SER A 154 -11.77 -12.73 -18.85
N GLU A 155 -11.17 -13.91 -19.02
CA GLU A 155 -10.55 -14.67 -17.95
C GLU A 155 -9.12 -15.06 -18.32
N PHE A 156 -8.22 -14.98 -17.35
CA PHE A 156 -6.83 -15.39 -17.48
C PHE A 156 -6.42 -16.23 -16.26
N PRO A 157 -5.54 -17.24 -16.43
CA PRO A 157 -5.04 -18.01 -15.30
C PRO A 157 -4.17 -17.15 -14.36
N PHE A 158 -3.97 -17.63 -13.13
CA PHE A 158 -3.19 -16.92 -12.11
C PHE A 158 -1.75 -16.58 -12.57
N TRP A 159 -1.15 -17.38 -13.46
CA TRP A 159 0.18 -17.13 -14.02
C TRP A 159 0.34 -15.70 -14.57
N ASN A 160 -0.72 -15.15 -15.17
CA ASN A 160 -0.71 -13.80 -15.71
C ASN A 160 -0.60 -12.71 -14.62
N GLN A 161 -0.83 -13.03 -13.34
CA GLN A 161 -0.56 -12.10 -12.25
C GLN A 161 0.94 -11.83 -12.11
N LEU A 162 1.78 -12.85 -12.32
CA LEU A 162 3.22 -12.77 -12.08
C LEU A 162 3.88 -11.77 -13.03
N ASN A 163 3.67 -11.93 -14.34
CA ASN A 163 4.25 -11.05 -15.36
C ASN A 163 3.39 -9.83 -15.70
N GLY A 164 2.14 -9.79 -15.23
CA GLY A 164 1.22 -8.68 -15.38
C GLY A 164 1.19 -7.83 -14.10
N PRO A 165 0.06 -7.79 -13.37
CA PRO A 165 -0.12 -6.87 -12.24
C PRO A 165 0.98 -6.87 -11.16
N MET A 166 1.56 -8.02 -10.78
CA MET A 166 2.61 -8.05 -9.76
C MET A 166 3.92 -7.42 -10.24
N ALA A 167 4.38 -7.80 -11.43
CA ALA A 167 5.59 -7.23 -12.03
C ALA A 167 5.40 -5.74 -12.35
N ASP A 168 4.25 -5.36 -12.87
CA ASP A 168 3.95 -3.97 -13.26
C ASP A 168 3.85 -3.05 -12.03
N ALA A 169 3.24 -3.53 -10.93
CA ALA A 169 3.22 -2.79 -9.68
C ALA A 169 4.64 -2.58 -9.12
N LEU A 170 5.50 -3.62 -9.15
CA LEU A 170 6.91 -3.49 -8.76
C LEU A 170 7.68 -2.51 -9.66
N TRP A 171 7.41 -2.55 -10.97
CA TRP A 171 8.00 -1.63 -11.95
C TRP A 171 7.64 -0.17 -11.61
N HIS A 172 6.37 0.10 -11.35
CA HIS A 172 5.88 1.42 -11.00
C HIS A 172 6.32 1.89 -9.61
N ILE A 173 6.53 0.99 -8.64
CA ILE A 173 7.16 1.34 -7.35
C ILE A 173 8.58 1.87 -7.58
N GLY A 174 9.32 1.31 -8.54
CA GLY A 174 10.64 1.84 -8.94
C GLY A 174 10.58 3.30 -9.44
N GLN A 175 9.50 3.67 -10.16
CA GLN A 175 9.27 5.05 -10.58
C GLN A 175 9.01 5.97 -9.38
N VAL A 176 8.16 5.56 -8.42
CA VAL A 176 7.91 6.33 -7.19
C VAL A 176 9.22 6.61 -6.44
N VAL A 177 10.11 5.61 -6.33
CA VAL A 177 11.44 5.78 -5.71
C VAL A 177 12.31 6.78 -6.48
N SER A 178 12.27 6.74 -7.81
CA SER A 178 13.00 7.70 -8.64
C SER A 178 12.45 9.12 -8.46
N PHE A 179 11.12 9.27 -8.53
CA PHE A 179 10.43 10.55 -8.46
C PHE A 179 10.61 11.24 -7.11
N ARG A 180 10.52 10.51 -5.99
CA ARG A 180 10.80 11.08 -4.66
C ARG A 180 12.25 11.55 -4.54
N ARG A 181 13.22 10.85 -5.13
CA ARG A 181 14.62 11.28 -5.14
C ARG A 181 14.78 12.56 -5.96
N SER A 182 14.14 12.63 -7.12
CA SER A 182 14.17 13.80 -8.00
C SER A 182 13.47 15.03 -7.42
N SER A 183 12.50 14.84 -6.53
CA SER A 183 11.81 15.91 -5.78
C SER A 183 12.49 16.26 -4.44
N GLY A 184 13.68 15.71 -4.17
CA GLY A 184 14.48 16.06 -2.99
C GLY A 184 14.12 15.31 -1.71
N ASN A 185 13.30 14.25 -1.80
CA ASN A 185 12.93 13.37 -0.70
C ASN A 185 13.45 11.94 -0.93
N PRO A 186 14.78 11.68 -0.86
CA PRO A 186 15.29 10.33 -0.99
C PRO A 186 14.80 9.41 0.14
N PHE A 187 14.68 8.13 -0.16
CA PHE A 187 14.40 7.08 0.82
C PHE A 187 15.44 7.08 1.96
N ALA A 188 15.05 6.66 3.18
CA ALA A 188 15.89 6.64 4.38
C ALA A 188 17.28 5.99 4.19
N SER A 189 18.27 6.52 4.91
CA SER A 189 19.66 6.08 4.89
C SER A 189 20.21 5.92 6.31
N GLY A 190 21.34 5.23 6.47
CA GLY A 190 21.92 5.01 7.80
C GLY A 190 21.23 3.87 8.57
N ILE A 191 20.94 4.11 9.85
CA ILE A 191 20.41 3.10 10.77
C ILE A 191 19.01 2.64 10.35
N ASP A 192 18.12 3.56 9.97
CA ASP A 192 16.75 3.24 9.52
C ASP A 192 16.65 2.70 8.07
N LYS A 193 17.76 2.21 7.50
CA LYS A 193 17.76 1.70 6.13
C LYS A 193 17.10 0.30 6.07
N PRO A 194 15.99 0.13 5.32
CA PRO A 194 15.40 -1.15 5.06
C PRO A 194 16.30 -1.93 4.11
N SER A 195 16.54 -3.17 4.48
CA SER A 195 17.20 -4.16 3.65
C SER A 195 16.14 -4.82 2.77
N VAL A 196 16.10 -4.44 1.50
CA VAL A 196 15.19 -5.04 0.49
C VAL A 196 15.46 -6.52 0.21
N PHE A 197 16.64 -7.01 0.61
CA PHE A 197 17.00 -8.43 0.53
C PHE A 197 16.37 -9.22 1.68
N THR A 198 16.55 -8.77 2.92
CA THR A 198 16.02 -9.49 4.10
C THR A 198 14.57 -9.15 4.43
N GLY A 199 14.05 -8.02 3.95
CA GLY A 199 12.72 -7.51 4.30
C GLY A 199 12.65 -6.91 5.70
N LYS A 200 13.77 -6.45 6.24
CA LYS A 200 13.91 -5.96 7.63
C LYS A 200 14.55 -4.58 7.68
N VAL A 201 14.27 -3.81 8.72
CA VAL A 201 15.00 -2.56 8.98
C VAL A 201 16.27 -2.91 9.75
N ARG A 202 17.41 -2.32 9.37
CA ARG A 202 18.64 -2.50 10.16
C ARG A 202 18.42 -1.81 11.51
N ASN A 203 18.73 -2.52 12.60
CA ASN A 203 18.90 -1.90 13.91
C ASN A 203 20.39 -1.64 14.14
#